data_AF-A0A7S3RSM2-F1
#
_entry.id   AF-A0A7S3RSM2-F1
#
_cell.length_a   1.000
_cell.length_b   1.000
_cell.length_c   1.000
_cell.angle_alpha   90.00
_cell.angle_beta   90.00
_cell.angle_gamma   90.00
#
_symmetry.space_group_name_H-M   'P 1'
#
loop_
_entity.id
_entity.type
_entity.pdbx_description
1 polymer ?
#
loop_
_entity_poly.entity_id
_entity_poly.type
_entity_poly.pdbx_seq_one_letter_code
_entity_poly.pdbx_strand_id
1 'polypeptide(L)'
;PIRKNLQLQDLHNRNETLYHRVLVEHMQELAPLIYTPTVGHVCQQFGAQFGRSRGMYFSREDRGEFSTMVYNWPHDDVHVICVTDGSRILGLGDLGAHGMG
;
A
#
# COMPACT_ATOMS: atom_id res chain seq x y z
N PRO A 1 4.46 -1.61 -17.03
CA PRO A 1 4.77 -1.48 -15.59
C PRO A 1 3.56 -1.74 -14.68
N ILE A 2 2.46 -0.99 -14.84
CA ILE A 2 1.23 -1.12 -14.02
C ILE A 2 0.68 -2.54 -14.02
N ARG A 3 0.50 -3.19 -15.18
CA ARG A 3 0.03 -4.58 -15.24
C ARG A 3 0.92 -5.55 -14.45
N LYS A 4 2.25 -5.39 -14.50
CA LYS A 4 3.17 -6.22 -13.72
C LYS A 4 3.06 -5.92 -12.21
N ASN A 5 2.89 -4.66 -11.83
CA ASN A 5 2.61 -4.27 -10.45
C ASN A 5 1.32 -4.96 -9.94
N LEU A 6 0.22 -4.90 -10.69
CA LEU A 6 -1.03 -5.58 -10.34
C LEU A 6 -0.84 -7.09 -10.16
N GLN A 7 -0.08 -7.75 -11.05
CA GLN A 7 0.25 -9.18 -10.90
C GLN A 7 1.07 -9.48 -9.63
N LEU A 8 2.01 -8.60 -9.26
CA LEU A 8 2.78 -8.71 -8.02
C LEU A 8 1.89 -8.48 -6.79
N GLN A 9 0.94 -7.54 -6.85
CA GLN A 9 -0.04 -7.33 -5.78
C GLN A 9 -0.97 -8.54 -5.62
N ASP A 10 -1.41 -9.15 -6.72
CA ASP A 10 -2.19 -10.38 -6.70
C ASP A 10 -1.40 -11.55 -6.11
N LEU A 11 -0.10 -11.63 -6.35
CA LEU A 11 0.78 -12.60 -5.70
C LEU A 11 0.88 -12.31 -4.20
N HIS A 12 1.14 -11.07 -3.82
CA HIS A 12 1.20 -10.63 -2.43
C HIS A 12 -0.08 -10.97 -1.67
N ASN A 13 -1.24 -10.79 -2.29
CA ASN A 13 -2.57 -11.11 -1.73
C ASN A 13 -2.84 -12.61 -1.52
N ARG A 14 -2.13 -13.48 -2.24
CA ARG A 14 -2.32 -14.93 -2.20
C ARG A 14 -1.26 -15.64 -1.36
N ASN A 15 -0.01 -15.21 -1.44
CA ASN A 15 1.11 -15.81 -0.75
C ASN A 15 2.21 -14.77 -0.50
N GLU A 16 2.21 -14.21 0.71
CA GLU A 16 3.15 -13.18 1.14
C GLU A 16 4.60 -13.70 1.17
N THR A 17 4.82 -14.93 1.62
CA THR A 17 6.15 -15.56 1.64
C THR A 17 6.74 -15.66 0.23
N LEU A 18 5.95 -16.12 -0.75
CA LEU A 18 6.40 -16.23 -2.14
C LEU A 18 6.63 -14.85 -2.77
N TYR A 19 5.77 -13.87 -2.48
CA TYR A 19 5.95 -12.50 -2.92
C TYR A 19 7.31 -11.94 -2.47
N HIS A 20 7.63 -12.05 -1.17
CA HIS A 20 8.91 -11.57 -0.65
C HIS A 20 10.10 -12.37 -1.19
N ARG A 21 9.97 -13.69 -1.36
CA ARG A 21 11.03 -14.51 -1.96
C ARG A 21 11.39 -14.04 -3.37
N VAL A 22 10.38 -13.84 -4.22
CA VAL A 22 10.56 -13.37 -5.61
C VAL A 22 11.20 -11.98 -5.65
N LEU A 23 10.78 -11.08 -4.76
CA LEU A 23 11.38 -9.74 -4.66
C LEU A 23 12.86 -9.78 -4.27
N VAL A 24 13.23 -10.57 -3.28
CA VAL A 24 14.63 -10.68 -2.83
C VAL A 24 15.51 -11.26 -3.94
N GLU A 25 15.04 -12.28 -4.66
CA GLU A 25 15.79 -12.90 -5.76
C GLU A 25 15.95 -12.00 -6.99
N HIS A 26 14.97 -11.14 -7.29
CA HIS A 26 14.93 -10.32 -8.50
C HIS A 26 14.84 -8.82 -8.21
N MET A 27 15.43 -8.36 -7.10
CA MET A 27 15.21 -7.02 -6.57
C MET A 27 15.51 -5.91 -7.59
N GLN A 28 16.59 -6.05 -8.36
CA GLN A 28 16.99 -5.04 -9.35
C GLN A 28 15.94 -4.85 -10.46
N GLU A 29 15.27 -5.92 -10.90
CA GLU A 29 14.20 -5.83 -11.91
C GLU A 29 12.88 -5.38 -11.30
N LEU A 30 12.54 -5.86 -10.10
CA LEU A 30 11.21 -5.71 -9.53
C LEU A 30 11.04 -4.44 -8.68
N ALA A 31 12.13 -3.88 -8.11
CA ALA A 31 12.10 -2.62 -7.36
C ALA A 31 11.33 -1.49 -8.08
N PRO A 32 11.60 -1.16 -9.37
CA PRO A 32 10.88 -0.09 -10.05
C PRO A 32 9.41 -0.40 -10.34
N LEU A 33 8.97 -1.66 -10.17
CA LEU A 33 7.57 -2.06 -10.33
C LEU A 33 6.76 -1.92 -9.05
N ILE A 34 7.37 -2.15 -7.88
CA ILE A 34 6.71 -2.02 -6.57
C ILE A 34 6.95 -0.69 -5.87
N TYR A 35 7.89 0.11 -6.39
CA TYR A 35 8.22 1.43 -5.86
C TYR A 35 8.29 2.46 -7.00
N THR A 36 9.05 3.54 -6.80
CA THR A 36 9.21 4.60 -7.79
C THR A 36 9.85 4.08 -9.09
N PRO A 37 9.34 4.47 -10.27
CA PRO A 37 8.26 5.44 -10.49
C PRO A 37 6.84 4.83 -10.51
N THR A 38 6.71 3.50 -10.60
CA THR A 38 5.41 2.83 -10.84
C THR A 38 4.38 3.10 -9.74
N VAL A 39 4.81 3.12 -8.47
CA VAL A 39 3.92 3.40 -7.33
C VAL A 39 3.21 4.75 -7.46
N GLY A 40 3.87 5.77 -8.01
CA GLY A 40 3.25 7.07 -8.23
C GLY A 40 2.05 7.01 -9.19
N HIS A 41 2.14 6.20 -10.25
CA HIS A 41 1.01 5.97 -11.15
C HIS A 41 -0.09 5.13 -10.50
N VAL A 42 0.28 4.19 -9.62
CA VAL A 42 -0.69 3.42 -8.82
C VAL A 42 -1.46 4.36 -7.91
N CYS A 43 -0.81 5.25 -7.16
CA CYS A 43 -1.51 6.24 -6.33
C CYS A 43 -2.45 7.13 -7.18
N GLN A 44 -2.03 7.59 -8.35
CA GLN A 44 -2.90 8.41 -9.22
C GLN A 44 -4.16 7.69 -9.69
N GLN A 45 -4.12 6.36 -9.82
CA GLN A 45 -5.24 5.54 -10.30
C GLN A 45 -5.85 4.64 -9.21
N PHE A 46 -5.49 4.86 -7.93
CA PHE A 46 -5.76 3.92 -6.85
C PHE A 46 -7.25 3.57 -6.73
N GLY A 47 -8.13 4.58 -6.69
CA GLY A 47 -9.57 4.36 -6.59
C GLY A 47 -10.16 3.56 -7.75
N ALA A 48 -9.62 3.70 -8.97
CA ALA A 48 -10.09 2.96 -10.14
C ALA A 48 -9.55 1.52 -10.20
N GLN A 49 -8.40 1.26 -9.55
CA GLN A 49 -7.73 -0.04 -9.52
C GLN A 49 -7.89 -0.75 -8.17
N PHE A 50 -8.76 -0.24 -7.31
CA PHE A 50 -8.95 -0.78 -5.97
C PHE A 50 -9.50 -2.21 -6.04
N GLY A 51 -8.72 -3.16 -5.53
CA GLY A 51 -9.11 -4.58 -5.47
C GLY A 51 -9.39 -5.03 -4.04
N ARG A 52 -8.34 -5.01 -3.19
CA ARG A 52 -8.40 -5.42 -1.79
C ARG A 52 -7.70 -4.38 -0.94
N SER A 53 -8.30 -4.01 0.20
CA SER A 53 -7.64 -3.13 1.16
C SER A 53 -6.42 -3.83 1.78
N ARG A 54 -5.33 -3.07 1.90
CA ARG A 54 -4.16 -3.41 2.72
C ARG A 54 -3.87 -2.21 3.61
N GLY A 55 -3.54 -2.47 4.87
CA GLY A 55 -3.39 -1.42 5.87
C GLY A 55 -4.72 -1.01 6.49
N MET A 56 -4.68 0.09 7.23
CA MET A 56 -5.82 0.65 7.95
C MET A 56 -6.06 2.09 7.48
N TYR A 57 -7.32 2.50 7.47
CA TYR A 57 -7.74 3.86 7.12
C TYR A 57 -8.38 4.49 8.35
N PHE A 58 -7.95 5.71 8.67
CA PHE A 58 -8.45 6.49 9.79
C PHE A 58 -8.91 7.85 9.26
N SER A 59 -10.22 8.11 9.31
CA SER A 59 -10.80 9.37 8.84
C SER A 59 -10.93 10.38 9.98
N ARG A 60 -11.17 11.65 9.67
CA ARG A 60 -11.39 12.65 10.73
C ARG A 60 -12.66 12.35 11.54
N GLU A 61 -13.63 11.73 10.89
CA GLU A 61 -14.92 11.35 11.43
C GLU A 61 -14.78 10.27 12.51
N ASP A 62 -13.76 9.39 12.42
CA ASP A 62 -13.55 8.31 13.38
C ASP A 62 -12.67 8.72 14.58
N ARG A 63 -12.31 10.02 14.72
CA ARG A 63 -11.30 10.48 15.70
C ARG A 63 -11.56 10.01 17.14
N GLY A 64 -12.81 9.87 17.55
CA GLY A 64 -13.18 9.38 18.88
C GLY A 64 -12.93 7.88 19.09
N GLU A 65 -12.87 7.12 18.00
CA GLU A 65 -12.80 5.66 17.95
C GLU A 65 -11.43 5.14 17.48
N PHE A 66 -10.45 6.01 17.22
CA PHE A 66 -9.14 5.56 16.70
C PHE A 66 -8.50 4.47 17.56
N SER A 67 -8.60 4.58 18.89
CA SER A 67 -8.05 3.58 19.81
C SER A 67 -8.74 2.22 19.71
N THR A 68 -10.06 2.19 19.47
CA THR A 68 -10.81 0.94 19.31
C THR A 68 -10.60 0.34 17.92
N MET A 69 -10.47 1.19 16.90
CA MET A 69 -10.22 0.76 15.53
C MET A 69 -8.91 -0.01 15.36
N VAL A 70 -7.86 0.30 16.14
CA VAL A 70 -6.56 -0.41 16.02
C VAL A 70 -6.72 -1.92 16.26
N TYR A 71 -7.67 -2.33 17.10
CA TYR A 71 -7.97 -3.73 17.38
C TYR A 71 -8.64 -4.47 16.20
N ASN A 72 -9.01 -3.77 15.12
CA ASN A 72 -9.45 -4.42 13.88
C ASN A 72 -8.27 -4.97 13.06
N TRP A 73 -7.02 -4.64 13.40
CA TRP A 73 -5.85 -5.21 12.75
C TRP A 73 -5.68 -6.67 13.19
N PRO A 74 -5.43 -7.62 12.28
CA PRO A 74 -5.41 -9.05 12.61
C PRO A 74 -4.16 -9.53 13.37
N HIS A 75 -3.17 -8.65 13.58
CA HIS A 75 -1.91 -9.00 14.24
C HIS A 75 -1.70 -8.16 15.50
N ASP A 76 -1.47 -8.82 16.64
CA ASP A 76 -1.28 -8.14 17.91
C ASP A 76 0.13 -7.54 18.09
N ASP A 77 1.13 -8.13 17.43
CA ASP A 77 2.55 -7.75 17.61
C ASP A 77 3.05 -6.87 16.45
N VAL A 78 2.77 -5.58 16.52
CA VAL A 78 3.16 -4.59 15.50
C VAL A 78 4.39 -3.80 15.97
N HIS A 79 5.50 -3.95 15.24
CA HIS A 79 6.76 -3.26 15.54
C HIS A 79 6.99 -2.00 14.70
N VAL A 80 6.36 -1.91 13.53
CA VAL A 80 6.60 -0.83 12.55
C VAL A 80 5.28 -0.36 11.96
N ILE A 81 5.08 0.96 11.95
CA ILE A 81 3.96 1.63 11.30
C ILE A 81 4.52 2.60 10.26
N CYS A 82 4.05 2.50 9.02
CA CYS A 82 4.23 3.51 7.98
C CYS A 82 2.91 4.25 7.82
N VAL A 83 2.90 5.56 8.01
CA VAL A 83 1.69 6.39 8.00
C VAL A 83 1.87 7.58 7.06
N THR A 84 0.81 7.90 6.33
CA THR A 84 0.73 9.05 5.43
C THR A 84 -0.67 9.65 5.52
N ASP A 85 -0.77 10.97 5.37
CA ASP A 85 -2.05 11.66 5.16
C ASP A 85 -2.36 11.89 3.67
N GLY A 86 -1.44 11.49 2.79
CA GLY A 86 -1.58 11.62 1.33
C GLY A 86 -1.35 13.02 0.77
N SER A 87 -1.02 14.00 1.62
CA SER A 87 -0.94 15.43 1.23
C SER A 87 0.22 15.75 0.28
N ARG A 88 1.26 14.89 0.25
CA ARG A 88 2.42 15.05 -0.64
C ARG A 88 3.00 13.69 -1.05
N ILE A 89 2.37 13.07 -2.04
CA ILE A 89 2.88 11.83 -2.64
C ILE A 89 3.99 12.16 -3.64
N LEU A 90 5.23 11.88 -3.26
CA LEU A 90 6.41 12.11 -4.11
C LEU A 90 6.44 13.57 -4.64
N GLY A 91 6.47 13.73 -5.96
CA GLY A 91 6.31 15.02 -6.66
C GLY A 91 4.93 15.20 -7.30
N LEU A 92 3.93 14.40 -6.91
CA LEU A 92 2.60 14.35 -7.51
C LEU A 92 1.57 15.25 -6.80
N GLY A 93 1.93 15.79 -5.64
CA GLY A 93 1.06 16.64 -4.84
C GLY A 93 0.14 15.84 -3.92
N ASP A 94 -1.04 16.41 -3.65
CA ASP A 94 -2.04 15.84 -2.77
C ASP A 94 -2.87 14.79 -3.50
N LEU A 95 -2.80 13.54 -3.04
CA LEU A 95 -3.61 12.42 -3.52
C LEU A 95 -4.56 11.88 -2.44
N GLY A 96 -4.58 12.48 -1.25
CA GLY A 96 -5.40 12.06 -0.11
C GLY A 96 -5.33 10.55 0.16
N ALA A 97 -6.49 9.92 0.31
CA ALA A 97 -6.60 8.48 0.59
C ALA A 97 -5.99 7.58 -0.51
N HIS A 98 -5.81 8.09 -1.73
CA HIS A 98 -5.13 7.32 -2.79
C HIS A 98 -3.62 7.17 -2.54
N GLY A 99 -3.06 7.94 -1.60
CA GLY A 99 -1.68 7.81 -1.14
C GLY A 99 -1.35 6.50 -0.42
N MET A 100 -2.35 5.63 -0.18
CA MET A 100 -2.14 4.25 0.28
C MET A 100 -1.55 3.33 -0.81
N GLY A 101 -1.70 3.71 -2.08
CA GLY A 101 -1.26 2.93 -3.24
C GLY A 101 0.25 2.77 -3.38
#